data_AF-A0A454VZ66-F1
#
_entry.id   AF-A0A454VZ66-F1
#
_cell.length_a   1.000
_cell.length_b   1.000
_cell.length_c   1.000
_cell.angle_alpha   90.00
_cell.angle_beta   90.00
_cell.angle_gamma   90.00
#
_symmetry.space_group_name_H-M   'P 1'
#
loop_
_entity.id
_entity.type
_entity.pdbx_description
1 polymer ?
#
loop_
_entity_poly.entity_id
_entity_poly.type
_entity_poly.pdbx_seq_one_letter_code
_entity_poly.pdbx_strand_id
1 'polypeptide(L)'
;LPGGPHLGGVDAYWPDQAVAVELDTRAPRQDDDELWSEHARKREHLERLGITVVHLTPRKLREAREQQAAVVRTALMAAPDRHPAAYVVVLPR
;
A
#
# COMPACT_ATOMS: atom_id res chain seq x y z
N LEU A 1 -19.81 -0.14 -8.21
CA LEU A 1 -20.31 1.19 -8.62
C LEU A 1 -19.48 2.26 -7.91
N PRO A 2 -19.15 3.40 -8.56
CA PRO A 2 -18.58 4.55 -7.85
C PRO A 2 -19.56 5.01 -6.77
N GLY A 3 -19.07 5.20 -5.53
CA GLY A 3 -19.89 5.39 -4.32
C GLY A 3 -19.61 4.38 -3.19
N GLY A 4 -18.60 3.52 -3.33
CA GLY A 4 -18.11 2.66 -2.25
C GLY A 4 -17.39 3.44 -1.13
N PRO A 5 -17.12 2.81 0.02
CA PRO A 5 -16.44 3.45 1.14
C PRO A 5 -15.04 3.93 0.75
N HIS A 6 -14.61 5.07 1.32
CA HIS A 6 -13.24 5.55 1.16
C HIS A 6 -12.26 4.56 1.82
N LEU A 7 -11.34 4.03 1.02
CA LEU A 7 -10.34 3.04 1.46
C LEU A 7 -9.07 3.67 2.03
N GLY A 8 -8.98 5.00 2.00
CA GLY A 8 -7.77 5.77 2.35
C GLY A 8 -6.94 6.13 1.11
N GLY A 9 -5.75 6.67 1.34
CA GLY A 9 -4.83 7.07 0.27
C GLY A 9 -3.51 6.32 0.33
N VAL A 10 -2.93 6.13 -0.85
CA VAL A 10 -1.65 5.48 -1.13
C VAL A 10 -0.76 6.43 -1.94
N ASP A 11 0.54 6.19 -1.97
CA ASP A 11 1.48 7.07 -2.69
C ASP A 11 1.67 6.64 -4.14
N ALA A 12 1.45 5.36 -4.44
CA ALA A 12 1.35 4.85 -5.81
C ALA A 12 0.41 3.64 -5.87
N TYR A 13 -0.23 3.46 -7.01
CA TYR A 13 -1.09 2.31 -7.28
C TYR A 13 -0.96 1.87 -8.74
N TRP A 14 -0.83 0.55 -8.96
CA TRP A 14 -0.82 -0.10 -10.26
C TRP A 14 -2.10 -0.93 -10.43
N PRO A 15 -3.11 -0.43 -11.16
CA PRO A 15 -4.42 -1.07 -11.27
C PRO A 15 -4.38 -2.48 -11.84
N ASP A 16 -3.60 -2.69 -12.90
CA ASP A 16 -3.52 -3.99 -13.60
C ASP A 16 -2.94 -5.10 -12.70
N GLN A 17 -2.08 -4.73 -11.74
CA GLN A 17 -1.45 -5.66 -10.80
C GLN A 17 -2.08 -5.61 -9.40
N ALA A 18 -3.03 -4.71 -9.15
CA ALA A 18 -3.57 -4.42 -7.83
C ALA A 18 -2.48 -4.25 -6.75
N VAL A 19 -1.40 -3.54 -7.07
CA VAL A 19 -0.30 -3.25 -6.12
C VAL A 19 -0.38 -1.79 -5.69
N ALA A 20 -0.38 -1.55 -4.39
CA ALA A 20 -0.27 -0.23 -3.78
C ALA A 20 1.08 -0.08 -3.06
N VAL A 21 1.64 1.13 -3.09
CA VAL A 21 2.81 1.50 -2.28
C VAL A 21 2.42 2.60 -1.31
N GLU A 22 2.85 2.44 -0.06
CA GLU A 22 2.72 3.45 0.99
C GLU A 22 4.09 3.80 1.58
N LEU A 23 4.39 5.09 1.63
CA LEU A 23 5.56 5.68 2.26
C LEU A 23 5.17 6.10 3.67
N ASP A 24 5.69 5.41 4.68
CA ASP A 24 5.48 5.79 6.07
C ASP A 24 6.41 6.96 6.44
N THR A 25 6.02 8.17 6.06
CA THR A 25 6.82 9.40 6.23
C THR A 25 6.69 10.03 7.62
N ARG A 26 6.01 9.36 8.55
CA ARG A 26 5.72 9.91 9.87
C ARG A 26 6.97 9.87 10.75
N ALA A 27 7.14 10.92 11.55
CA ALA A 27 8.16 10.96 12.58
C ALA A 27 7.69 10.06 13.75
N PRO A 28 8.56 9.20 14.31
CA PRO A 28 8.18 8.36 15.45
C PRO A 28 7.78 9.26 16.62
N ARG A 29 6.49 9.29 16.96
CA ARG A 29 5.93 10.09 18.06
C ARG A 29 5.07 9.19 18.95
N GLN A 30 4.90 9.59 20.20
CA GLN A 30 4.42 8.73 21.29
C GLN A 30 2.96 8.24 21.16
N ASP A 31 2.15 8.80 20.26
CA ASP A 31 0.81 8.29 19.89
C ASP A 31 0.86 7.24 18.77
N ASP A 32 1.97 6.51 18.71
CA ASP A 32 2.26 5.55 17.65
C ASP A 32 1.19 4.45 17.64
N ASP A 33 0.80 3.88 18.78
CA ASP A 33 -0.05 2.67 18.82
C ASP A 33 -1.45 2.83 18.18
N GLU A 34 -2.12 3.97 18.40
CA GLU A 34 -3.43 4.24 17.81
C GLU A 34 -3.32 4.48 16.29
N LEU A 35 -2.27 5.17 15.85
CA LEU A 35 -2.01 5.39 14.43
C LEU A 35 -1.55 4.10 13.74
N TRP A 36 -0.69 3.29 14.36
CA TRP A 36 -0.30 1.95 13.89
C TRP A 36 -1.54 1.07 13.71
N SER A 37 -2.52 1.17 14.61
CA SER A 37 -3.78 0.45 14.51
C SER A 37 -4.61 0.88 13.29
N GLU A 38 -4.74 2.17 13.03
CA GLU A 38 -5.45 2.69 11.85
C GLU A 38 -4.76 2.30 10.53
N HIS A 39 -3.42 2.37 10.47
CA HIS A 39 -2.67 1.93 9.28
C HIS A 39 -2.74 0.42 9.07
N ALA A 40 -2.70 -0.36 10.15
CA ALA A 40 -2.89 -1.80 10.08
C ALA A 40 -4.30 -2.15 9.59
N ARG A 41 -5.35 -1.47 10.09
CA ARG A 41 -6.73 -1.63 9.65
C ARG A 41 -6.90 -1.26 8.17
N LYS A 42 -6.31 -0.15 7.73
CA LYS A 42 -6.32 0.27 6.32
C LYS A 42 -5.65 -0.78 5.43
N ARG A 43 -4.45 -1.23 5.81
CA ARG A 43 -3.71 -2.27 5.08
C ARG A 43 -4.52 -3.55 4.97
N GLU A 44 -5.04 -4.04 6.09
CA GLU A 44 -5.86 -5.26 6.12
C GLU A 44 -7.11 -5.11 5.23
N HIS A 45 -7.74 -3.94 5.23
CA HIS A 45 -8.88 -3.66 4.37
C HIS A 45 -8.53 -3.75 2.88
N LEU A 46 -7.41 -3.14 2.46
CA LEU A 46 -6.93 -3.23 1.09
C LEU A 46 -6.56 -4.67 0.70
N GLU A 47 -5.88 -5.39 1.60
CA GLU A 47 -5.50 -6.79 1.39
C GLU A 47 -6.72 -7.70 1.21
N ARG A 48 -7.81 -7.48 1.96
CA ARG A 48 -9.09 -8.20 1.78
C ARG A 48 -9.76 -7.93 0.42
N LEU A 49 -9.46 -6.80 -0.21
CA LEU A 49 -9.92 -6.47 -1.56
C LEU A 49 -9.00 -7.05 -2.65
N GLY A 50 -7.98 -7.84 -2.28
CA GLY A 50 -6.99 -8.40 -3.20
C GLY A 50 -5.87 -7.44 -3.58
N ILE A 51 -5.76 -6.28 -2.89
CA ILE A 51 -4.71 -5.30 -3.15
C ILE A 51 -3.49 -5.63 -2.31
N THR A 52 -2.34 -5.82 -2.96
CA THR A 52 -1.06 -6.01 -2.26
C THR A 52 -0.50 -4.66 -1.87
N VAL A 53 -0.31 -4.41 -0.57
CA VAL A 53 0.22 -3.14 -0.07
C VAL A 53 1.69 -3.28 0.35
N VAL A 54 2.58 -2.59 -0.35
CA VAL A 54 4.01 -2.52 -0.02
C VAL A 54 4.28 -1.27 0.83
N HIS A 55 4.63 -1.50 2.10
CA HIS A 55 5.02 -0.42 3.02
C HIS A 55 6.53 -0.17 2.96
N LEU A 56 6.91 1.09 2.72
CA LEU A 56 8.29 1.54 2.70
C LEU A 56 8.48 2.67 3.71
N THR A 57 9.61 2.70 4.40
CA THR A 57 9.96 3.84 5.26
C THR A 57 10.98 4.74 4.55
N PRO A 58 10.94 6.07 4.74
CA PRO A 58 11.94 6.98 4.16
C PRO A 58 13.37 6.60 4.55
N ARG A 59 13.57 6.05 5.75
CA ARG A 59 14.86 5.55 6.20
C ARG A 59 15.36 4.41 5.31
N LYS A 60 14.56 3.35 5.10
CA LYS A 60 14.92 2.22 4.24
C LYS A 60 15.15 2.64 2.78
N LEU A 61 14.40 3.62 2.30
CA LEU A 61 14.59 4.18 0.95
C LEU A 61 15.91 4.92 0.81
N ARG A 62 16.33 5.68 1.84
CA ARG A 62 17.63 6.38 1.84
C ARG A 62 18.81 5.41 1.99
N GLU A 63 18.66 4.37 2.79
CA GLU A 63 19.74 3.41 3.08
C GLU A 63 19.91 2.36 1.98
N ALA A 64 18.83 1.90 1.34
CA ALA A 64 18.84 0.75 0.45
C ALA A 64 17.82 0.86 -0.70
N ARG A 65 17.93 1.91 -1.51
CA ARG A 65 16.97 2.21 -2.60
C ARG A 65 16.76 1.05 -3.57
N GLU A 66 17.84 0.41 -4.03
CA GLU A 66 17.76 -0.71 -4.97
C GLU A 66 17.02 -1.90 -4.36
N GLN A 67 17.24 -2.18 -3.08
CA GLN A 67 16.53 -3.24 -2.36
C GLN A 67 15.05 -2.90 -2.23
N GLN A 68 14.68 -1.65 -1.92
CA GLN A 68 13.27 -1.26 -1.87
C GLN A 68 12.61 -1.35 -3.25
N ALA A 69 13.31 -0.98 -4.33
CA ALA A 69 12.83 -1.15 -5.69
C ALA A 69 12.64 -2.64 -6.05
N ALA A 70 13.52 -3.52 -5.56
CA ALA A 70 13.37 -4.95 -5.74
C ALA A 70 12.12 -5.49 -5.03
N VAL A 71 11.81 -5.03 -3.81
CA VAL A 71 10.57 -5.41 -3.11
C VAL A 71 9.32 -5.05 -3.95
N VAL A 72 9.26 -3.81 -4.46
CA VAL A 72 8.15 -3.38 -5.32
C VAL A 72 8.08 -4.21 -6.60
N ARG A 73 9.23 -4.46 -7.24
CA ARG A 73 9.30 -5.27 -8.46
C ARG A 73 8.79 -6.69 -8.24
N THR A 74 9.19 -7.32 -7.13
CA THR A 74 8.72 -8.65 -6.76
C THR A 74 7.21 -8.67 -6.53
N ALA A 75 6.66 -7.65 -5.86
CA ALA A 75 5.21 -7.55 -5.67
C ALA A 75 4.46 -7.45 -7.00
N LEU A 76 4.94 -6.61 -7.93
CA LEU A 76 4.36 -6.47 -9.27
C LEU A 76 4.45 -7.77 -10.08
N MET A 77 5.58 -8.47 -10.01
CA MET A 77 5.80 -9.73 -10.74
C MET A 77 4.99 -10.90 -10.17
N ALA A 78 4.71 -10.88 -8.86
CA ALA A 78 3.90 -11.90 -8.18
C ALA A 78 2.39 -11.61 -8.21
N ALA A 79 1.96 -10.51 -8.83
CA ALA A 79 0.55 -10.14 -8.93
C ALA A 79 -0.28 -11.07 -9.83
N PRO A 80 0.21 -11.53 -11.00
CA PRO A 80 -0.56 -12.40 -11.90
C PRO A 80 -0.97 -13.74 -11.27
N ASP A 81 -0.23 -14.22 -10.27
CA ASP A 81 -0.51 -15.48 -9.58
C ASP A 81 -1.62 -15.36 -8.52
N ARG A 82 -2.18 -14.15 -8.32
CA ARG A 82 -3.17 -13.86 -7.28
C ARG A 82 -4.58 -13.77 -7.87
N HIS A 83 -5.57 -13.95 -7.00
CA HIS A 83 -6.97 -13.74 -7.37
C HIS A 83 -7.19 -12.27 -7.78
N PRO A 84 -8.07 -12.01 -8.77
CA PRO A 84 -8.39 -10.66 -9.22
C PRO A 84 -8.84 -9.78 -8.05
N ALA A 85 -8.33 -8.55 -7.98
CA ALA A 85 -8.76 -7.60 -6.97
C ALA A 85 -10.21 -7.17 -7.20
N ALA A 86 -10.87 -6.78 -6.11
CA ALA A 86 -12.17 -6.13 -6.16
C ALA A 86 -12.07 -4.83 -6.99
N TYR A 87 -13.16 -4.48 -7.65
CA TYR A 87 -13.24 -3.23 -8.41
C TYR A 87 -13.08 -2.02 -7.47
N VAL A 88 -12.01 -1.25 -7.67
CA VAL A 88 -11.72 0.00 -6.94
C VAL A 88 -11.60 1.16 -7.92
N VAL A 89 -11.93 2.36 -7.44
CA VAL A 89 -11.75 3.61 -8.19
C VAL A 89 -10.65 4.42 -7.52
N VAL A 90 -9.64 4.80 -8.29
CA VAL A 90 -8.57 5.68 -7.82
C VAL A 90 -8.96 7.12 -8.11
N LEU A 91 -8.94 7.95 -7.07
CA LEU A 91 -9.14 9.39 -7.18
C LEU A 91 -7.78 10.08 -7.05
N PRO A 92 -7.43 11.04 -7.92
CA PRO A 92 -6.22 11.84 -7.74
C PRO A 92 -6.30 12.61 -6.41
N ARG A 93 -5.14 12.72 -5.75
CA ARG A 93 -4.95 13.48 -4.50
C ARG A 93 -4.81 14.97 -4.78
#